data_AF-A0A7W1K2J0-F1
#
_entry.id   AF-A0A7W1K2J0-F1
#
_cell.length_a   1.000
_cell.length_b   1.000
_cell.length_c   1.000
_cell.angle_alpha   90.00
_cell.angle_beta   90.00
_cell.angle_gamma   90.00
#
_symmetry.space_group_name_H-M   'P 1'
#
loop_
_entity.id
_entity.type
_entity.pdbx_description
1 polymer ?
#
loop_
_entity_poly.entity_id
_entity_poly.type
_entity_poly.pdbx_seq_one_letter_code
_entity_poly.pdbx_strand_id
1 'polypeptide(L)'
;MPSKRDVTVGAEIPALSRVVTAEAVKAYADAGGDQNPLHQDDAVARAAGFPGIIAHGMFTMGHLAAFVSRWAGGPERIRRLSAQFRASVY
;
A
#
# COMPACT_ATOMS: atom_id res chain seq x y z
N MET A 1 17.62 4.28 14.49
CA MET A 1 16.42 3.41 14.41
C MET A 1 16.09 2.98 15.83
N PRO A 2 14.81 2.95 16.24
CA PRO A 2 14.48 2.72 17.63
C PRO A 2 14.95 1.33 18.06
N SER A 3 15.73 1.27 19.15
CA SER A 3 15.95 0.02 19.84
C SER A 3 14.61 -0.48 20.36
N LYS A 4 14.45 -1.80 20.56
CA LYS A 4 13.26 -2.36 21.21
C LYS A 4 13.02 -1.75 22.61
N ARG A 5 14.07 -1.21 23.23
CA ARG A 5 14.06 -0.53 24.54
C ARG A 5 13.55 0.91 24.49
N ASP A 6 13.41 1.50 23.29
CA ASP A 6 13.03 2.90 23.08
C ASP A 6 11.56 3.05 22.66
N VAL A 7 10.81 1.95 22.57
CA VAL A 7 9.39 1.95 22.15
C VAL A 7 8.53 1.55 23.33
N THR A 8 7.61 2.42 23.71
CA THR A 8 6.59 2.18 24.76
C THR A 8 5.22 1.95 24.14
N VAL A 9 4.33 1.29 24.88
CA VAL A 9 2.93 1.12 24.47
C VAL A 9 2.28 2.51 24.37
N GLY A 10 1.54 2.75 23.29
CA GLY A 10 0.91 4.04 23.00
C GLY A 10 1.82 5.03 22.26
N ALA A 11 3.08 4.68 22.00
CA ALA A 11 3.96 5.50 21.16
C ALA A 11 3.38 5.64 19.75
N GLU A 12 3.25 6.88 19.29
CA GLU A 12 2.90 7.17 17.90
C GLU A 12 4.12 6.95 16.99
N ILE A 13 3.83 6.58 15.75
CA ILE A 13 4.83 6.48 14.68
C ILE A 13 4.53 7.58 13.65
N PRO A 14 5.52 8.03 12.86
CA PRO A 14 5.31 9.08 11.87
C PRO A 14 4.13 8.76 10.93
N ALA A 15 3.37 9.76 10.51
CA ALA A 15 2.32 9.56 9.53
C ALA A 15 2.92 9.12 8.17
N LEU A 16 2.26 8.16 7.51
CA LEU A 16 2.55 7.81 6.12
C LEU A 16 1.60 8.61 5.22
N SER A 17 2.15 9.54 4.44
CA SER A 17 1.42 10.24 3.38
C SER A 17 2.12 10.02 2.05
N ARG A 18 1.34 9.66 1.01
CA ARG A 18 1.84 9.41 -0.34
C ARG A 18 0.78 9.81 -1.37
N VAL A 19 1.25 10.37 -2.47
CA VAL A 19 0.45 10.54 -3.68
C VAL A 19 0.45 9.22 -4.44
N VAL A 20 -0.74 8.77 -4.84
CA VAL A 20 -0.94 7.64 -5.74
C VAL A 20 -1.24 8.20 -7.12
N THR A 21 -0.62 7.62 -8.15
CA THR A 21 -0.84 8.03 -9.54
C THR A 21 -1.14 6.80 -10.39
N ALA A 22 -1.83 7.03 -11.51
CA ALA A 22 -2.15 5.99 -12.49
C ALA A 22 -0.89 5.26 -12.98
N GLU A 23 0.20 6.00 -13.20
CA GLU A 23 1.47 5.46 -13.68
C GLU A 23 2.09 4.53 -12.63
N ALA A 24 2.01 4.87 -11.35
CA ALA A 24 2.53 4.03 -10.27
C ALA A 24 1.70 2.74 -10.12
N VAL A 25 0.38 2.82 -10.26
CA VAL A 25 -0.52 1.66 -10.23
C VAL A 25 -0.24 0.73 -11.42
N LYS A 26 -0.05 1.30 -12.62
CA LYS A 26 0.31 0.54 -13.81
C LYS A 26 1.68 -0.11 -13.69
N ALA A 27 2.69 0.62 -13.22
CA ALA A 27 4.03 0.07 -12.99
C ALA A 27 4.00 -1.09 -11.96
N TYR A 28 3.11 -1.03 -10.97
CA TYR A 28 2.91 -2.13 -10.04
C TYR A 28 2.27 -3.36 -10.70
N ALA A 29 1.28 -3.16 -11.58
CA ALA A 29 0.72 -4.26 -12.38
C ALA A 29 1.80 -4.94 -13.23
N ASP A 30 2.65 -4.16 -13.88
CA ASP A 30 3.74 -4.66 -14.74
C ASP A 30 4.78 -5.45 -13.94
N ALA A 31 5.14 -4.97 -12.76
CA ALA A 31 6.09 -5.66 -11.89
C ALA A 31 5.50 -6.90 -11.20
N GLY A 32 4.22 -6.85 -10.82
CA GLY A 32 3.55 -7.88 -10.01
C GLY A 32 2.78 -8.93 -10.81
N GLY A 33 2.52 -8.68 -12.09
CA GLY A 33 1.75 -9.57 -12.97
C GLY A 33 0.23 -9.52 -12.78
N ASP A 34 -0.28 -8.78 -11.80
CA ASP A 34 -1.72 -8.53 -11.64
C ASP A 34 -2.18 -7.46 -12.63
N GLN A 35 -2.54 -7.94 -13.81
CA GLN A 35 -2.96 -7.14 -14.96
C GLN A 35 -4.49 -6.92 -15.01
N ASN A 36 -5.19 -7.00 -13.87
CA ASN A 36 -6.63 -6.73 -13.82
C ASN A 36 -6.93 -5.32 -14.37
N PRO A 37 -7.83 -5.19 -15.38
CA PRO A 37 -8.10 -3.92 -16.05
C PRO A 37 -8.72 -2.85 -15.14
N LEU A 38 -9.31 -3.22 -13.99
CA LEU A 38 -9.78 -2.24 -12.99
C LEU A 38 -8.67 -1.29 -12.48
N HIS A 39 -7.42 -1.70 -12.61
CA HIS A 39 -6.25 -0.93 -12.17
C HIS A 39 -5.60 -0.11 -13.31
N GLN A 40 -6.04 -0.28 -14.55
CA GLN A 40 -5.30 0.23 -15.72
C GLN A 40 -6.17 0.90 -16.79
N ASP A 41 -7.46 0.59 -16.83
CA ASP A 41 -8.40 1.11 -17.81
C ASP A 41 -9.54 1.87 -17.11
N ASP A 42 -9.58 3.19 -17.32
CA ASP A 42 -10.56 4.07 -16.71
C ASP A 42 -12.00 3.75 -17.16
N ALA A 43 -12.19 3.34 -18.42
CA ALA A 43 -13.52 2.98 -18.93
C ALA A 43 -14.02 1.69 -18.28
N VAL A 44 -13.15 0.69 -18.12
CA VAL A 44 -13.50 -0.56 -17.42
C VAL A 44 -13.81 -0.30 -15.94
N ALA A 45 -12.99 0.49 -15.26
CA ALA A 45 -13.21 0.82 -13.85
C ALA A 45 -14.54 1.59 -13.65
N ARG A 46 -14.85 2.55 -14.53
CA ARG A 46 -16.14 3.26 -14.53
C ARG A 46 -17.32 2.34 -14.82
N ALA A 47 -17.19 1.46 -15.81
CA ALA A 47 -18.23 0.48 -16.13
C ALA A 47 -18.50 -0.49 -14.96
N ALA A 48 -17.49 -0.76 -14.14
CA ALA A 48 -17.62 -1.55 -12.90
C ALA A 48 -18.15 -0.74 -11.70
N GLY A 49 -18.48 0.55 -11.88
CA GLY A 49 -19.08 1.39 -10.84
C GLY A 49 -18.09 2.20 -10.00
N PHE A 50 -16.80 2.22 -10.36
CA PHE A 50 -15.81 3.08 -9.69
C PHE A 50 -15.77 4.48 -10.32
N PRO A 51 -15.37 5.52 -9.56
CA PRO A 51 -15.12 6.87 -10.09
C PRO A 51 -14.01 6.97 -11.14
N GLY A 52 -13.17 5.95 -11.27
CA GLY A 52 -12.02 5.85 -12.16
C GLY A 52 -11.18 4.63 -11.77
N ILE A 53 -9.97 4.51 -12.32
CA ILE A 53 -9.03 3.43 -11.94
C ILE A 53 -8.82 3.37 -10.42
N ILE A 54 -8.66 2.17 -9.89
CA ILE A 54 -8.39 1.94 -8.47
C ILE A 54 -7.00 1.34 -8.30
N ALA A 55 -6.27 1.69 -7.25
CA ALA A 55 -5.01 1.04 -6.93
C ALA A 55 -5.24 -0.40 -6.43
N HIS A 56 -4.30 -1.32 -6.71
CA HIS A 56 -4.34 -2.66 -6.13
C HIS A 56 -4.33 -2.58 -4.59
N GLY A 57 -5.10 -3.44 -3.92
CA GLY A 57 -5.01 -3.56 -2.46
C GLY A 57 -3.57 -3.84 -2.02
N MET A 58 -2.90 -4.78 -2.70
CA MET A 58 -1.50 -5.14 -2.42
C MET A 58 -0.49 -4.04 -2.72
N PHE A 59 -0.79 -3.10 -3.63
CA PHE A 59 0.03 -1.90 -3.84
C PHE A 59 0.05 -1.04 -2.57
N THR A 60 -1.13 -0.79 -1.98
CA THR A 60 -1.23 -0.01 -0.73
C THR A 60 -0.60 -0.75 0.46
N MET A 61 -0.80 -2.07 0.56
CA MET A 61 -0.18 -2.88 1.61
C MET A 61 1.35 -2.93 1.46
N GLY A 62 1.87 -2.94 0.24
CA GLY A 62 3.31 -2.87 -0.02
C GLY A 62 3.93 -1.58 0.49
N HIS A 63 3.26 -0.44 0.32
CA HIS A 63 3.70 0.83 0.90
C HIS A 63 3.68 0.83 2.43
N LEU A 64 2.63 0.26 3.03
CA LEU A 64 2.56 0.05 4.48
C LEU A 64 3.71 -0.84 4.96
N ALA A 65 3.98 -1.95 4.27
CA ALA A 65 5.05 -2.88 4.62
C ALA A 65 6.43 -2.21 4.58
N ALA A 66 6.71 -1.43 3.53
CA ALA A 66 7.96 -0.69 3.39
C ALA A 66 8.12 0.36 4.51
N PHE A 67 7.05 1.11 4.80
CA PHE A 67 7.04 2.11 5.86
C PHE A 67 7.30 1.49 7.24
N VAL A 68 6.52 0.46 7.61
CA VAL A 68 6.64 -0.22 8.91
C VAL A 68 7.99 -0.92 9.04
N SER A 69 8.51 -1.53 7.98
CA SER A 69 9.83 -2.16 8.00
C SER A 69 10.94 -1.15 8.27
N ARG A 70 10.91 0.01 7.60
CA ARG A 70 11.88 1.09 7.83
C ARG A 70 11.80 1.63 9.26
N TRP A 71 10.59 1.82 9.79
CA TRP A 71 10.40 2.28 11.16
C TRP A 71 10.90 1.24 12.18
N ALA A 72 10.57 -0.03 11.97
CA ALA A 72 10.95 -1.13 12.85
C ALA A 72 12.47 -1.41 12.85
N GLY A 73 13.20 -0.90 11.86
CA GLY A 73 14.64 -1.02 11.72
C GLY A 73 15.11 -2.09 10.74
N GLY A 74 14.20 -2.65 9.94
CA GLY A 74 14.49 -3.67 8.95
C GLY A 74 13.32 -4.66 8.78
N PRO A 75 13.14 -5.25 7.58
CA PRO A 75 12.06 -6.21 7.31
C PRO A 75 12.18 -7.50 8.13
N GLU A 76 13.40 -7.90 8.53
CA GLU A 76 13.67 -9.09 9.36
C GLU A 76 13.05 -9.01 10.75
N ARG A 77 12.66 -7.81 11.20
CA ARG A 77 12.01 -7.56 12.49
C ARG A 77 10.49 -7.68 12.39
N ILE A 78 9.93 -7.80 11.18
CA ILE A 78 8.51 -7.99 10.93
C ILE A 78 8.19 -9.49 10.94
N ARG A 79 7.42 -9.94 11.94
CA ARG A 79 6.99 -11.36 12.04
C ARG A 79 5.66 -11.62 11.35
N ARG A 80 4.78 -10.63 11.32
CA ARG A 80 3.45 -10.71 10.71
C ARG A 80 3.00 -9.31 10.34
N LEU A 81 2.45 -9.17 9.15
CA LEU A 81 1.73 -7.98 8.70
C LEU A 81 0.37 -8.43 8.16
N SER A 82 -0.70 -7.83 8.65
CA SER A 82 -2.06 -8.14 8.22
C SER A 82 -2.85 -6.86 8.07
N ALA A 83 -3.66 -6.78 7.02
CA ALA A 83 -4.52 -5.64 6.73
C ALA A 83 -5.87 -6.11 6.21
N GLN A 84 -6.87 -5.23 6.29
CA GLN A 84 -8.16 -5.40 5.63
C GLN A 84 -8.36 -4.19 4.72
N PHE A 85 -8.63 -4.43 3.44
CA PHE A 85 -8.94 -3.37 2.48
C PHE A 85 -10.42 -2.98 2.63
N ARG A 86 -10.67 -1.76 3.12
CA ARG A 86 -12.02 -1.29 3.45
C ARG A 86 -12.60 -0.30 2.45
N ALA A 87 -11.75 0.32 1.64
CA ALA A 87 -12.13 1.27 0.62
C ALA A 87 -11.08 1.26 -0.50
N SER A 88 -11.49 1.67 -1.69
CA SER A 88 -10.60 1.88 -2.82
C SER A 88 -9.72 3.11 -2.62
N VAL A 89 -8.50 3.05 -3.13
CA VAL A 89 -7.59 4.19 -3.28
C VAL A 89 -7.51 4.53 -4.76
N TYR A 90 -7.47 5.82 -5.07
CA TYR A 90 -7.45 6.37 -6.42
C TYR A 90 -6.12 7.10 -6.64
#